data_AF-A0A944XU55-F1
#
_entry.id   AF-A0A944XU55-F1
#
_cell.length_a   1.000
_cell.length_b   1.000
_cell.length_c   1.000
_cell.angle_alpha   90.00
_cell.angle_beta   90.00
_cell.angle_gamma   90.00
#
_symmetry.space_group_name_H-M   'P 1'
#
loop_
_entity.id
_entity.type
_entity.pdbx_description
1 polymer ?
#
loop_
_entity_poly.entity_id
_entity_poly.type
_entity_poly.pdbx_seq_one_letter_code
_entity_poly.pdbx_strand_id
1 'polypeptide(L)'
;MKNPKLPHQKYCSDCSGVIKLVIPEGDTRKRAVCVSCGTIFYENPKIVAGCLLTWKDKILLCRRANEPRSGFWTLPAGFMENNETVEEGALRETMEEAGAKSNNIKLFLMC
;
A
#
# COMPACT_ATOMS: atom_id res chain seq x y z
N MET A 1 10.22 -3.67 28.17
CA MET A 1 10.81 -4.38 27.01
C MET A 1 9.69 -4.66 26.02
N LYS A 2 9.70 -4.06 24.82
CA LYS A 2 8.62 -4.28 23.84
C LYS A 2 8.75 -5.73 23.33
N ASN A 3 7.70 -6.53 23.50
CA ASN A 3 7.65 -7.89 22.97
C ASN A 3 8.09 -7.87 21.49
N PRO A 4 8.97 -8.79 21.04
CA PRO A 4 9.28 -8.89 19.63
C PRO A 4 7.96 -9.10 18.88
N LYS A 5 7.60 -8.16 18.00
CA LYS A 5 6.37 -8.25 17.21
C LYS A 5 6.38 -9.61 16.52
N LEU A 6 5.34 -10.42 16.73
CA LEU A 6 5.16 -11.68 16.02
C LEU A 6 5.10 -11.41 14.51
N PRO A 7 5.52 -12.37 13.65
CA PRO A 7 5.36 -12.20 12.21
C PRO A 7 3.86 -12.06 11.87
N HIS A 8 3.54 -11.11 10.98
CA HIS A 8 2.16 -10.87 10.54
C HIS A 8 1.55 -12.15 9.95
N GLN A 9 2.34 -12.88 9.16
CA GLN A 9 1.97 -14.17 8.61
C GLN A 9 2.49 -15.30 9.52
N LYS A 10 1.58 -16.17 9.98
CA LYS A 10 1.90 -17.26 10.91
C LYS A 10 2.31 -18.56 10.21
N TYR A 11 1.84 -18.77 8.99
CA TYR A 11 2.03 -20.00 8.21
C TYR A 11 2.47 -19.69 6.78
N CYS A 12 3.32 -20.54 6.22
CA CYS A 12 3.86 -20.46 4.86
C CYS A 12 2.76 -20.61 3.82
N SER A 13 2.69 -19.69 2.85
CA SER A 13 1.76 -19.79 1.71
C SER A 13 2.08 -20.96 0.79
N ASP A 14 3.32 -21.43 0.77
CA ASP A 14 3.79 -22.40 -0.22
C ASP A 14 3.68 -23.84 0.30
N CYS A 15 3.88 -24.06 1.60
CA CYS A 15 3.95 -25.40 2.20
C CYS A 15 3.21 -25.55 3.54
N SER A 16 2.50 -24.52 4.00
CA SER A 16 1.77 -24.48 5.29
C SER A 16 2.62 -24.62 6.56
N GLY A 17 3.95 -24.66 6.45
CA GLY A 17 4.87 -24.71 7.60
C GLY A 17 4.84 -23.44 8.46
N VAL A 18 5.28 -23.55 9.71
CA VAL A 18 5.29 -22.41 10.66
C VAL A 18 6.34 -21.38 10.26
N ILE A 19 5.99 -20.09 10.36
CA ILE A 19 6.91 -18.96 10.12
C ILE A 19 7.47 -18.45 11.45
N LYS A 20 8.78 -18.18 11.48
CA LYS A 20 9.47 -17.56 12.62
C LYS A 20 10.28 -16.34 12.18
N LEU A 21 10.45 -15.39 13.10
CA LEU A 21 11.37 -14.27 12.89
C LEU A 21 12.79 -14.66 13.30
N VAL A 22 13.67 -14.82 12.31
CA VAL A 22 15.09 -15.16 12.49
C VAL A 22 15.96 -14.21 11.68
N ILE A 23 17.26 -14.13 11.98
CA ILE A 23 18.23 -13.41 11.12
C ILE A 23 18.85 -14.48 10.21
N PRO A 24 18.57 -14.47 8.89
CA PRO A 24 19.20 -15.39 7.95
C PRO A 24 20.72 -15.20 7.90
N GLU A 25 21.44 -16.24 7.49
CA GLU A 25 22.88 -16.16 7.25
C GLU A 25 23.18 -15.06 6.21
N GLY A 26 24.12 -14.17 6.52
CA GLY A 26 24.48 -13.03 5.66
C GLY A 26 23.54 -11.82 5.75
N ASP A 27 22.47 -11.86 6.55
CA ASP A 27 21.61 -10.69 6.82
C ASP A 27 21.89 -10.10 8.22
N THR A 28 21.47 -8.86 8.43
CA THR A 28 21.53 -8.15 9.72
C THR A 28 20.14 -7.92 10.31
N ARG A 29 19.08 -8.19 9.54
CA ARG A 29 17.69 -7.94 9.94
C ARG A 29 16.94 -9.24 10.18
N LYS A 30 16.00 -9.20 11.14
CA LYS A 30 15.05 -10.30 11.31
C LYS A 30 14.11 -10.35 10.12
N ARG A 31 13.93 -11.54 9.55
CA ARG A 31 13.00 -11.84 8.46
C ARG A 31 12.02 -12.92 8.91
N ALA A 32 10.82 -12.89 8.34
CA ALA A 32 9.86 -13.96 8.49
C ALA A 32 10.30 -15.13 7.60
N VAL A 33 10.73 -16.25 8.20
CA VAL A 33 11.25 -17.41 7.48
C VAL A 33 10.42 -18.64 7.84
N CYS A 34 10.02 -19.42 6.82
CA CYS A 34 9.41 -20.72 7.05
C CYS A 34 10.45 -21.72 7.54
N VAL A 35 10.19 -22.37 8.68
CA VAL A 35 11.12 -23.37 9.24
C VAL A 35 11.10 -24.71 8.51
N SER A 36 10.10 -24.93 7.63
CA SER A 36 9.93 -26.20 6.91
C SER A 36 10.60 -26.20 5.54
N CYS A 37 10.44 -25.13 4.76
CA CYS A 37 10.99 -25.04 3.39
C CYS A 37 12.05 -23.95 3.21
N GLY A 38 12.31 -23.12 4.22
CA GLY A 38 13.32 -22.06 4.16
C GLY A 38 12.89 -20.79 3.42
N THR A 39 11.68 -20.72 2.85
CA THR A 39 11.19 -19.51 2.16
C THR A 39 11.24 -18.29 3.08
N ILE A 40 11.79 -17.18 2.56
CA ILE A 40 11.85 -15.88 3.24
C ILE A 40 10.68 -15.01 2.73
N PHE A 41 9.84 -14.55 3.67
CA PHE A 41 8.73 -13.65 3.41
C PHE A 41 9.14 -12.21 3.72
N TYR A 42 9.43 -11.45 2.67
CA TYR A 42 9.77 -10.04 2.78
C TYR A 42 8.51 -9.20 3.04
N GLU A 43 8.60 -8.26 3.99
CA GLU A 43 7.60 -7.20 4.15
C GLU A 43 7.92 -6.07 3.17
N ASN A 44 7.06 -5.90 2.17
CA ASN A 44 7.18 -4.84 1.18
C ASN A 44 6.23 -3.67 1.52
N PRO A 45 6.65 -2.41 1.35
CA PRO A 45 5.74 -1.27 1.40
C PRO A 45 4.60 -1.44 0.40
N LYS A 46 3.41 -0.94 0.76
CA LYS A 46 2.28 -0.83 -0.16
C LYS A 46 2.20 0.61 -0.66
N ILE A 47 2.21 0.79 -1.97
CA ILE A 47 2.13 2.11 -2.60
C ILE A 47 0.67 2.55 -2.61
N VAL A 48 0.43 3.81 -2.24
CA VAL A 48 -0.86 4.50 -2.40
C VAL A 48 -0.68 5.59 -3.44
N ALA A 49 -1.50 5.57 -4.48
CA ALA A 49 -1.48 6.52 -5.58
C ALA A 49 -2.77 7.37 -5.56
N GLY A 50 -2.67 8.64 -5.92
CA GLY A 50 -3.81 9.56 -5.88
C GLY A 50 -3.57 10.87 -6.63
N CYS A 51 -4.63 11.63 -6.87
CA CYS A 51 -4.57 12.87 -7.65
C CYS A 51 -4.97 14.11 -6.85
N LEU A 52 -4.22 15.20 -7.02
CA LEU A 52 -4.70 16.56 -6.76
C LEU A 52 -5.16 17.18 -8.08
N LEU A 53 -6.46 17.06 -8.38
CA LEU A 53 -7.02 17.67 -9.59
C LEU A 53 -7.47 19.11 -9.34
N THR A 54 -7.12 19.99 -10.27
CA THR A 54 -7.53 21.40 -10.27
C THR A 54 -8.50 21.67 -11.41
N TRP A 55 -9.55 22.47 -11.17
CA TRP A 55 -10.44 22.99 -12.19
C TRP A 55 -10.73 24.47 -11.92
N LYS A 56 -10.24 25.35 -12.80
CA LYS A 56 -10.21 26.80 -12.57
C LYS A 56 -9.48 27.14 -11.27
N ASP A 57 -10.14 27.82 -10.35
CA ASP A 57 -9.69 28.24 -9.03
C ASP A 57 -10.01 27.21 -7.92
N LYS A 58 -10.40 25.99 -8.29
CA LYS A 58 -10.87 24.96 -7.35
C LYS A 58 -10.05 23.69 -7.42
N ILE A 59 -10.10 22.92 -6.34
CA ILE A 59 -9.54 21.57 -6.24
C ILE A 59 -10.63 20.53 -6.00
N LEU A 60 -10.42 19.32 -6.49
CA LEU A 60 -11.28 18.17 -6.23
C LEU A 60 -10.90 17.51 -4.90
N LEU A 61 -11.90 17.26 -4.05
CA LEU A 61 -11.78 16.51 -2.81
C LEU A 61 -12.93 15.52 -2.69
N CYS A 62 -12.66 14.37 -2.07
CA CYS A 62 -13.63 13.36 -1.71
C CYS A 62 -13.95 13.46 -0.21
N ARG A 63 -15.22 13.30 0.18
CA ARG A 63 -15.61 13.18 1.59
C ARG A 63 -15.64 11.71 1.96
N ARG A 64 -14.80 11.31 2.92
CA ARG A 64 -14.66 9.89 3.32
C ARG A 64 -15.96 9.35 3.89
N ALA A 65 -16.39 8.18 3.42
CA ALA A 65 -17.54 7.47 3.98
C ALA A 65 -17.14 6.50 5.13
N ASN A 66 -15.89 6.02 5.13
CA ASN A 66 -15.42 4.94 5.99
C ASN A 66 -14.40 5.41 7.03
N GLU A 67 -14.41 4.77 8.20
CA GLU A 67 -13.36 4.95 9.22
C GLU A 67 -12.01 4.36 8.76
N PRO A 68 -10.87 4.89 9.26
CA PRO A 68 -10.77 6.02 10.18
C PRO A 68 -11.11 7.37 9.52
N ARG A 69 -11.58 8.32 10.33
CA ARG A 69 -11.87 9.72 9.96
C ARG A 69 -12.99 9.84 8.92
N SER A 70 -14.11 9.16 9.12
CA SER A 70 -15.30 9.36 8.30
C SER A 70 -15.76 10.82 8.38
N GLY A 71 -16.30 11.35 7.27
CA GLY A 71 -16.77 12.73 7.15
C GLY A 71 -15.70 13.77 6.83
N PHE A 72 -14.41 13.44 6.95
CA PHE A 72 -13.31 14.34 6.58
C PHE A 72 -13.09 14.37 5.05
N TRP A 73 -12.54 15.48 4.56
CA TRP A 73 -12.13 15.63 3.17
C TRP A 73 -10.74 15.05 2.91
N THR A 74 -10.56 14.41 1.76
CA THR A 74 -9.30 13.82 1.29
C THR A 74 -9.15 14.01 -0.21
N LEU A 75 -7.94 13.80 -0.73
CA LEU A 75 -7.75 13.57 -2.16
C LEU A 75 -8.25 12.17 -2.54
N PRO A 76 -8.73 11.97 -3.78
CA PRO A 76 -8.98 10.64 -4.30
C PRO A 76 -7.67 9.86 -4.37
N ALA A 77 -7.61 8.71 -3.69
CA ALA A 77 -6.40 7.91 -3.58
C ALA A 77 -6.69 6.51 -3.04
N GLY A 78 -5.94 5.52 -3.56
CA GLY A 78 -6.03 4.14 -3.11
C GLY A 78 -4.76 3.35 -3.41
N PHE A 79 -4.80 2.04 -3.15
CA PHE A 79 -3.64 1.19 -3.34
C PHE A 79 -3.33 1.04 -4.83
N MET A 80 -2.04 1.05 -5.15
CA MET A 80 -1.60 0.68 -6.48
C MET A 80 -1.79 -0.84 -6.68
N GLU A 81 -2.35 -1.21 -7.81
CA GLU A 81 -2.53 -2.59 -8.24
C GLU A 81 -1.31 -3.12 -9.00
N ASN A 82 -1.29 -4.43 -9.24
CA ASN A 82 -0.25 -5.03 -10.07
C ASN A 82 -0.50 -4.71 -11.55
N ASN A 83 0.59 -4.48 -12.29
CA ASN A 83 0.57 -4.17 -13.72
C ASN A 83 -0.05 -2.81 -14.09
N GLU A 84 -0.08 -1.85 -13.15
CA GLU A 84 -0.33 -0.44 -13.44
C GLU A 84 0.88 0.43 -13.05
N THR A 85 1.01 1.56 -13.72
CA THR A 85 1.89 2.67 -13.32
C THR A 85 1.25 3.47 -12.18
N VAL A 86 2.05 4.29 -11.48
CA VAL A 86 1.53 5.17 -10.42
C VAL A 86 0.48 6.13 -10.96
N GLU A 87 0.70 6.65 -12.18
CA GLU A 87 -0.22 7.51 -12.90
C GLU A 87 -1.55 6.80 -13.22
N GLU A 88 -1.49 5.57 -13.73
CA GLU A 88 -2.68 4.77 -14.03
C GLU A 88 -3.50 4.49 -12.77
N GLY A 89 -2.86 4.08 -11.67
CA GLY A 89 -3.53 3.85 -10.40
C GLY A 89 -4.16 5.12 -9.83
N ALA A 90 -3.45 6.26 -9.88
CA ALA A 90 -3.98 7.54 -9.43
C ALA A 90 -5.21 7.98 -10.24
N LEU A 91 -5.22 7.76 -11.56
CA LEU A 91 -6.36 8.06 -12.43
C LEU A 91 -7.54 7.10 -12.21
N ARG A 92 -7.26 5.80 -12.03
CA ARG A 92 -8.26 4.78 -11.70
C ARG A 92 -9.00 5.13 -10.42
N GLU A 93 -8.27 5.36 -9.33
CA GLU A 93 -8.85 5.74 -8.02
C GLU A 93 -9.66 7.04 -8.10
N THR A 94 -9.18 8.01 -8.89
CA THR A 94 -9.92 9.28 -9.11
C THR A 94 -11.24 9.06 -9.83
N MET A 95 -11.27 8.15 -10.80
CA MET A 95 -12.49 7.78 -11.50
C MET A 95 -13.45 7.00 -10.57
N GLU A 96 -12.94 6.06 -9.78
CA GLU A 96 -13.74 5.24 -8.86
C GLU A 96 -14.38 6.06 -7.73
N GLU A 97 -13.61 6.93 -7.07
CA GLU A 97 -14.08 7.66 -5.89
C GLU A 97 -14.86 8.95 -6.23
N ALA A 98 -14.53 9.60 -7.35
CA ALA A 98 -15.08 10.92 -7.69
C ALA A 98 -15.75 10.99 -9.07
N GLY A 99 -15.69 9.94 -9.89
CA GLY A 99 -16.21 9.95 -11.26
C GLY A 99 -15.48 10.93 -12.19
N ALA A 100 -14.31 11.45 -11.78
CA ALA A 100 -13.57 12.47 -12.50
C ALA A 100 -12.52 11.84 -13.42
N LYS A 101 -12.31 12.47 -14.58
CA LYS A 101 -11.32 12.04 -15.58
C LYS A 101 -10.33 13.17 -15.86
N SER A 102 -9.07 12.78 -16.04
CA SER A 102 -8.00 13.66 -16.51
C SER A 102 -7.08 12.88 -17.45
N ASN A 103 -6.56 13.57 -18.46
CA ASN A 103 -5.61 13.00 -19.42
C ASN A 103 -4.22 13.66 -19.30
N ASN A 104 -4.05 14.57 -18.34
CA ASN A 104 -2.82 15.32 -18.15
C ASN A 104 -2.52 15.42 -16.65
N ILE A 105 -1.73 14.48 -16.16
CA ILE A 105 -1.23 14.47 -14.79
C ILE A 105 0.29 14.39 -14.80
N LYS A 106 0.89 14.89 -13.72
CA LYS A 106 2.33 14.84 -13.49
C LYS A 106 2.58 14.54 -12.03
N LEU A 107 3.67 13.83 -11.74
CA LEU A 107 4.08 13.60 -10.37
C LEU A 107 4.32 14.94 -9.67
N PHE A 108 3.62 15.17 -8.57
CA PHE A 108 3.79 16.35 -7.72
C PHE A 108 4.75 16.09 -6.57
N LEU A 109 4.58 14.95 -5.88
CA LEU A 109 5.38 14.53 -4.74
C LEU A 109 5.35 13.01 -4.59
N MET A 110 6.47 12.43 -4.16
CA MET A 110 6.59 11.04 -3.70
C MET A 110 7.32 11.07 -2.35
N CYS A 111 6.79 10.39 -1.34
CA CYS A 111 7.33 10.36 0.02
C CYS A 111 7.48 8.93 0.57
#